data_AF-A0A285V3Y5-F1
#
_entry.id   AF-A0A285V3Y5-F1
#
_cell.length_a   1.000
_cell.length_b   1.000
_cell.length_c   1.000
_cell.angle_alpha   90.00
_cell.angle_beta   90.00
_cell.angle_gamma   90.00
#
_symmetry.space_group_name_H-M   'P 1'
#
loop_
_entity.id
_entity.type
_entity.pdbx_description
1 polymer ?
#
loop_
_entity_poly.entity_id
_entity_poly.type
_entity_poly.pdbx_seq_one_letter_code
_entity_poly.pdbx_strand_id
1 'polypeptide(L)'
;MSTDDKKRATLDFGDLDNTPAPPVDNNAVKAATRAAGFRETPKASISEAAPSIRTLRRTRRKTGRTEQFATRLRAETIEAIYNYADQHEITLAETIERAVEALKREAE
;
A
#
# COMPACT_ATOMS: atom_id res chain seq x y z
N MET A 1 -9.21 32.45 34.94
CA MET A 1 -8.04 31.72 34.42
C MET A 1 -8.39 31.26 33.02
N SER A 2 -7.96 32.00 31.99
CA SER A 2 -8.25 31.72 30.59
C SER A 2 -7.50 30.48 30.14
N THR A 3 -8.21 29.47 29.68
CA THR A 3 -7.66 28.37 28.90
C THR A 3 -7.87 28.71 27.43
N ASP A 4 -6.92 29.46 26.86
CA ASP A 4 -6.78 29.57 25.42
C ASP A 4 -6.54 28.16 24.84
N ASP A 5 -7.60 27.61 24.26
CA ASP A 5 -7.55 26.38 23.49
C ASP A 5 -6.59 26.56 22.32
N LYS A 6 -5.47 25.84 22.40
CA LYS A 6 -4.45 25.74 21.33
C LYS A 6 -5.12 25.25 20.05
N LYS A 7 -5.48 26.20 19.18
CA LYS A 7 -5.91 25.96 17.81
C LYS A 7 -4.79 25.18 17.11
N ARG A 8 -5.04 23.91 16.82
CA ARG A 8 -4.14 23.09 15.99
C ARG A 8 -4.05 23.79 14.63
N ALA A 9 -2.86 23.93 14.08
CA ALA A 9 -2.64 24.46 12.74
C ALA A 9 -3.26 23.50 11.72
N THR A 10 -4.56 23.62 11.49
CA THR A 10 -5.22 23.07 10.30
C THR A 10 -4.81 23.95 9.14
N LEU A 11 -4.38 23.34 8.04
CA LEU A 11 -4.11 24.04 6.80
C LEU A 11 -5.45 24.52 6.24
N ASP A 12 -5.86 25.70 6.69
CA ASP A 12 -7.09 26.37 6.30
C ASP A 12 -6.76 27.24 5.08
N PHE A 13 -7.29 26.84 3.92
CA PHE A 13 -7.12 27.59 2.69
C PHE A 13 -8.10 28.78 2.59
N GLY A 14 -8.86 29.07 3.65
CA GLY A 14 -9.88 30.10 3.68
C GLY A 14 -11.09 29.74 2.82
N ASP A 15 -12.00 30.70 2.68
CA ASP A 15 -13.10 30.61 1.71
C ASP A 15 -12.55 30.82 0.29
N LEU A 16 -12.02 29.75 -0.30
CA LEU A 16 -11.69 29.73 -1.72
C LEU A 16 -12.97 29.75 -2.54
N ASP A 17 -13.01 30.61 -3.56
CA ASP A 17 -14.08 30.65 -4.54
C ASP A 17 -14.20 29.27 -5.23
N ASN A 18 -15.14 28.45 -4.79
CA ASN A 18 -15.47 27.12 -5.36
C ASN A 18 -16.21 27.23 -6.70
N THR A 19 -15.97 28.30 -7.45
CA THR A 19 -16.63 28.53 -8.73
C THR A 19 -15.99 27.57 -9.74
N PRO A 20 -16.76 26.70 -10.41
CA PRO A 20 -16.19 25.78 -11.39
C PRO A 20 -15.45 26.57 -12.47
N ALA A 21 -14.22 26.17 -12.76
CA ALA A 21 -13.44 26.80 -13.82
C ALA A 21 -14.21 26.70 -15.16
N PRO A 22 -14.15 27.74 -16.01
CA PRO A 22 -14.81 27.70 -17.31
C PRO A 22 -14.23 26.56 -18.17
N PRO A 23 -15.02 26.01 -19.11
CA PRO A 23 -14.55 24.97 -20.02
C PRO A 23 -13.32 25.44 -20.79
N VAL A 24 -12.24 24.66 -20.74
CA VAL A 24 -11.00 24.97 -21.45
C VAL A 24 -11.12 24.52 -22.92
N ASP A 25 -10.76 25.40 -23.85
CA ASP A 25 -10.65 25.03 -25.26
C ASP A 25 -9.38 24.17 -25.49
N ASN A 26 -9.60 22.89 -25.76
CA ASN A 26 -8.54 21.93 -26.04
C ASN A 26 -7.68 22.32 -27.25
N ASN A 27 -8.24 23.06 -28.23
CA ASN A 27 -7.48 23.48 -29.40
C ASN A 27 -6.49 24.60 -29.05
N ALA A 28 -6.89 25.56 -28.24
CA ALA A 28 -6.02 26.60 -27.71
C ALA A 28 -4.85 26.01 -26.91
N VAL A 29 -5.11 24.99 -26.08
CA VAL A 29 -4.07 24.28 -25.31
C VAL A 29 -3.08 23.57 -26.23
N LYS A 30 -3.55 22.90 -27.29
CA LYS A 30 -2.68 22.25 -28.30
C LYS A 30 -1.84 23.25 -29.09
N ALA A 31 -2.41 24.40 -29.45
CA ALA A 31 -1.68 25.46 -30.14
C ALA A 31 -0.57 26.05 -29.27
N ALA A 32 -0.86 26.34 -27.99
CA ALA A 32 0.12 26.85 -27.04
C ALA A 32 1.25 25.85 -26.75
N THR A 33 0.92 24.57 -26.57
CA THR A 33 1.92 23.51 -26.36
C THR A 33 2.81 23.29 -27.57
N ARG A 34 2.26 23.35 -28.79
CA ARG A 34 3.06 23.32 -30.02
C ARG A 34 3.97 24.55 -30.16
N ALA A 35 3.46 25.74 -29.86
CA ALA A 35 4.25 26.98 -29.87
C ALA A 35 5.41 26.94 -28.85
N ALA A 36 5.20 26.29 -27.70
CA ALA A 36 6.22 26.04 -26.70
C ALA A 36 7.20 24.90 -27.07
N GLY A 37 7.08 24.31 -28.26
CA GLY A 37 8.01 23.31 -28.79
C GLY A 37 7.77 21.88 -28.30
N PHE A 38 6.64 21.61 -27.62
CA PHE A 38 6.28 20.24 -27.25
C PHE A 38 5.84 19.47 -28.51
N ARG A 39 6.41 18.27 -28.68
CA ARG A 39 6.01 17.33 -29.74
C ARG A 39 4.86 16.46 -29.25
N GLU A 40 3.85 16.25 -30.09
CA GLU A 40 2.78 15.30 -29.80
C GLU A 40 3.37 13.89 -29.73
N THR A 41 3.22 13.23 -28.57
CA THR A 41 3.58 11.83 -28.45
C THR A 41 2.60 11.00 -29.29
N PRO A 42 3.09 9.99 -30.04
CA PRO A 42 2.21 9.10 -30.78
C PRO A 42 1.26 8.44 -29.79
N LYS A 43 -0.03 8.72 -29.91
CA LYS A 43 -1.06 8.02 -29.13
C LYS A 43 -1.00 6.56 -29.54
N ALA A 44 -0.84 5.66 -28.57
CA ALA A 44 -1.06 4.24 -28.78
C ALA A 44 -2.45 4.09 -29.41
N SER A 45 -2.52 3.37 -30.53
CA SER A 45 -3.79 2.98 -31.13
C SER A 45 -4.63 2.32 -30.04
N ILE A 46 -5.82 2.85 -29.79
CA ILE A 46 -6.80 2.21 -28.92
C ILE A 46 -7.07 0.86 -29.56
N SER A 47 -6.42 -0.19 -29.06
CA SER A 47 -6.75 -1.56 -29.43
C SER A 47 -8.21 -1.75 -29.05
N GLU A 48 -9.05 -1.90 -30.06
CA GLU A 48 -10.41 -2.39 -29.93
C GLU A 48 -10.38 -3.59 -28.99
N ALA A 49 -11.29 -3.58 -28.01
CA ALA A 49 -11.25 -4.40 -26.81
C ALA A 49 -10.94 -5.87 -27.10
N ALA A 50 -9.68 -6.27 -26.88
CA ALA A 50 -9.38 -7.67 -26.63
C ALA A 50 -10.16 -8.08 -25.36
N PRO A 51 -10.91 -9.20 -25.36
CA PRO A 51 -11.55 -9.67 -24.14
C PRO A 51 -10.44 -9.79 -23.10
N SER A 52 -10.59 -9.10 -21.96
CA SER A 52 -9.58 -9.16 -20.92
C SER A 52 -9.47 -10.62 -20.51
N ILE A 53 -8.43 -11.31 -20.98
CA ILE A 53 -7.97 -12.54 -20.36
C ILE A 53 -7.49 -12.04 -19.01
N ARG A 54 -8.41 -11.97 -18.04
CA ARG A 54 -8.07 -11.84 -16.65
C ARG A 54 -7.20 -13.05 -16.42
N THR A 55 -5.89 -12.86 -16.47
CA THR A 55 -4.92 -13.83 -15.99
C THR A 55 -5.50 -14.32 -14.69
N LEU A 56 -5.92 -15.59 -14.66
CA LEU A 56 -6.49 -16.23 -13.50
C LEU A 56 -5.44 -16.06 -12.41
N ARG A 57 -5.59 -15.01 -11.59
CA ARG A 57 -4.62 -14.72 -10.53
C ARG A 57 -4.65 -15.97 -9.70
N ARG A 58 -3.52 -16.70 -9.67
CA ARG A 58 -3.37 -17.89 -8.84
C ARG A 58 -3.96 -17.55 -7.48
N THR A 59 -4.98 -18.29 -7.07
CA THR A 59 -5.58 -18.14 -5.76
C THR A 59 -4.46 -18.35 -4.76
N ARG A 60 -4.03 -17.26 -4.12
CA ARG A 60 -2.96 -17.32 -3.11
C ARG A 60 -3.45 -18.30 -2.04
N ARG A 61 -2.65 -19.32 -1.71
CA ARG A 61 -2.98 -20.25 -0.63
C ARG A 61 -3.29 -19.42 0.62
N LYS A 62 -4.50 -19.56 1.15
CA LYS A 62 -4.90 -18.94 2.40
C LYS A 62 -4.30 -19.80 3.52
N THR A 63 -3.43 -19.23 4.34
CA THR A 63 -2.77 -19.90 5.46
C THR A 63 -3.65 -19.98 6.71
N GLY A 64 -4.87 -19.43 6.69
CA GLY A 64 -5.78 -19.40 7.84
C GLY A 64 -5.40 -18.42 8.95
N ARG A 65 -4.26 -17.74 8.84
CA ARG A 65 -3.75 -16.77 9.83
C ARG A 65 -4.42 -15.42 9.63
N THR A 66 -5.34 -15.06 10.51
CA THR A 66 -6.12 -13.81 10.46
C THR A 66 -5.74 -12.80 11.53
N GLU A 67 -5.23 -13.27 12.67
CA GLU A 67 -4.90 -12.43 13.83
C GLU A 67 -3.47 -11.89 13.75
N GLN A 68 -3.28 -10.64 14.18
CA GLN A 68 -1.95 -10.02 14.28
C GLN A 68 -1.29 -10.38 15.62
N PHE A 69 0.01 -10.68 15.56
CA PHE A 69 0.83 -10.91 16.75
C PHE A 69 1.91 -9.82 16.85
N ALA A 70 1.77 -8.90 17.80
CA ALA A 70 2.69 -7.79 18.02
C ALA A 70 3.27 -7.86 19.43
N THR A 71 4.58 -8.11 19.55
CA THR A 71 5.28 -8.22 20.83
C THR A 71 6.70 -7.64 20.72
N ARG A 72 7.32 -7.38 21.88
CA ARG A 72 8.73 -6.97 21.96
C ARG A 72 9.56 -8.15 22.42
N LEU A 73 10.66 -8.41 21.72
CA LEU A 73 11.60 -9.50 22.00
C LEU A 73 13.02 -8.94 22.07
N ARG A 74 13.94 -9.71 22.66
CA ARG A 74 15.38 -9.40 22.60
C ARG A 74 15.88 -9.58 21.17
N ALA A 75 16.93 -8.86 20.80
CA ALA A 75 17.52 -8.93 19.45
C ALA A 75 17.96 -10.37 19.09
N GLU A 76 18.66 -11.03 20.01
CA GLU A 76 19.12 -12.42 19.86
C GLU A 76 17.96 -13.40 19.62
N THR A 77 16.83 -13.19 20.29
CA THR A 77 15.65 -14.04 20.12
C THR A 77 15.02 -13.84 18.74
N ILE A 78 14.96 -12.60 18.25
CA ILE A 78 14.44 -12.30 16.91
C ILE A 78 15.30 -12.96 15.85
N GLU A 79 16.62 -12.84 15.98
CA GLU A 79 17.59 -13.46 15.06
C GLU A 79 17.46 -14.99 15.05
N ALA A 80 17.33 -15.62 16.22
CA ALA A 80 17.13 -17.06 16.33
C ALA A 80 15.84 -17.51 15.62
N ILE A 81 14.74 -16.74 15.74
CA ILE A 81 13.47 -17.05 15.06
C ILE A 81 13.63 -16.95 13.54
N TYR A 82 14.29 -15.92 13.03
CA TYR A 82 14.54 -15.77 11.58
C TYR A 82 15.41 -16.92 11.05
N ASN A 83 16.53 -17.21 11.70
CA ASN A 83 17.44 -18.27 11.29
C ASN A 83 16.73 -19.64 11.25
N TYR A 84 15.89 -19.93 12.25
CA TYR A 84 15.11 -21.16 12.26
C TYR A 84 14.11 -21.22 11.11
N ALA A 85 13.37 -20.13 10.89
CA ALA A 85 12.38 -20.04 9.80
C ALA A 85 13.03 -20.29 8.43
N ASP A 86 14.19 -19.66 8.18
CA ASP A 86 14.93 -19.77 6.93
C ASP A 86 15.50 -21.19 6.74
N GLN A 87 16.09 -21.78 7.77
CA GLN A 87 16.64 -23.15 7.72
C GLN A 87 15.59 -24.21 7.44
N HIS A 88 14.35 -23.98 7.90
CA HIS A 88 13.25 -24.92 7.75
C HIS A 88 12.30 -24.57 6.60
N GLU A 89 12.57 -23.50 5.84
CA GLU A 89 11.73 -22.99 4.75
C GLU A 89 10.27 -22.74 5.17
N ILE A 90 10.06 -22.30 6.41
CA ILE A 90 8.73 -22.03 6.98
C ILE A 90 8.55 -20.54 7.30
N THR A 91 7.29 -20.15 7.51
CA THR A 91 6.98 -18.76 7.90
C THR A 91 7.28 -18.50 9.37
N LEU A 92 7.53 -17.23 9.73
CA LEU A 92 7.66 -16.80 11.13
C LEU A 92 6.46 -17.22 11.99
N ALA A 93 5.24 -17.06 11.47
CA ALA A 93 4.04 -17.44 12.19
C ALA A 93 3.98 -18.95 12.48
N GLU A 94 4.39 -19.77 11.50
CA GLU A 94 4.48 -21.23 11.69
C GLU A 94 5.55 -21.61 12.71
N THR A 95 6.68 -20.89 12.73
CA THR A 95 7.74 -21.09 13.74
C THR A 95 7.19 -20.86 15.15
N ILE A 96 6.40 -19.80 15.33
CA ILE A 96 5.75 -19.50 16.62
C ILE A 96 4.72 -20.58 16.98
N GLU A 97 3.90 -21.03 16.04
CA GLU A 97 2.92 -22.11 16.24
C GLU A 97 3.60 -23.40 16.72
N ARG A 98 4.70 -23.82 16.07
CA ARG A 98 5.49 -24.99 16.45
C ARG A 98 6.14 -24.84 17.83
N ALA A 99 6.66 -23.66 18.15
CA ALA A 99 7.24 -23.39 19.46
C ALA A 99 6.19 -23.52 20.57
N VAL A 100 4.97 -23.00 20.36
CA VAL A 100 3.86 -23.15 21.32
C VAL A 100 3.45 -24.62 21.46
N GLU A 101 3.41 -25.38 20.37
CA GLU A 101 3.10 -26.81 20.42
C GLU A 101 4.16 -27.60 21.22
N ALA A 102 5.45 -27.32 21.01
CA ALA A 102 6.54 -27.93 21.78
C ALA A 102 6.42 -27.64 23.27
N LEU A 103 6.18 -26.37 23.65
CA LEU A 103 6.00 -25.98 25.06
C LEU A 103 4.78 -26.65 25.71
N LYS A 104 3.71 -26.91 24.95
CA LYS A 104 2.55 -27.65 25.46
C LYS A 104 2.88 -29.11 25.74
N ARG A 105 3.65 -29.75 24.87
CA ARG A 105 4.08 -31.15 25.03
C ARG A 105 5.02 -31.34 26.22
N GLU A 106 5.83 -30.34 26.55
CA GLU A 106 6.70 -30.38 27.73
C GLU A 106 5.94 -30.17 29.04
N ALA A 107 4.75 -29.57 28.97
CA ALA A 107 3.91 -29.29 30.14
C ALA A 107 2.92 -30.43 30.48
N GLU A 108 2.76 -31.41 29.59
CA GLU A 108 2.01 -32.67 29.81
C GLU A 108 2.92 -33.77 30.38
#